data_AF-I6P7F9-F1
#
_entry.id   AF-I6P7F9-F1
#
_cell.length_a   1.000
_cell.length_b   1.000
_cell.length_c   1.000
_cell.angle_alpha   90.00
_cell.angle_beta   90.00
_cell.angle_gamma   90.00
#
_symmetry.space_group_name_H-M   'P 1'
#
loop_
_entity.id
_entity.type
_entity.pdbx_description
1 polymer ?
#
loop_
_entity_poly.entity_id
_entity_poly.type
_entity_poly.pdbx_seq_one_letter_code
_entity_poly.pdbx_strand_id
1 'polypeptide(L)'
;LESGFAKLAESDSKSLLKKYLTKETFDQLKTRKTSFGSTLLDVIQSGLENHDSGVGIYAPDAEAYTVFAEIFDPIIDDYHGGFKKSDKHPPKDFGDVDYFGNLDPTGEYIVSTR
;
A
#
# COMPACT_ATOMS: atom_id res chain seq x y z
N LEU A 1 -7.55 17.40 -5.40
CA LEU A 1 -6.90 16.25 -6.07
C LEU A 1 -5.73 16.70 -6.95
N GLU A 2 -5.95 17.45 -8.05
CA GLU A 2 -4.87 17.94 -8.95
C GLU A 2 -3.74 18.69 -8.20
N SER A 3 -4.08 19.62 -7.30
CA SER A 3 -3.06 20.34 -6.51
C SER A 3 -2.22 19.41 -5.62
N GLY A 4 -2.83 18.38 -5.04
CA GLY A 4 -2.09 17.42 -4.21
C GLY A 4 -1.15 16.56 -5.05
N PHE A 5 -1.61 16.11 -6.22
CA PHE A 5 -0.76 15.39 -7.18
C PHE A 5 0.47 16.24 -7.59
N ALA A 6 0.28 17.52 -7.92
CA ALA A 6 1.37 18.41 -8.27
C ALA A 6 2.38 18.58 -7.11
N LYS A 7 1.88 18.84 -5.89
CA LYS A 7 2.73 18.95 -4.69
C LYS A 7 3.53 17.67 -4.42
N LEU A 8 2.91 16.51 -4.55
CA LEU A 8 3.59 15.23 -4.37
C LEU A 8 4.68 15.02 -5.44
N ALA A 9 4.38 15.35 -6.70
CA ALA A 9 5.32 15.22 -7.81
C ALA A 9 6.57 16.09 -7.61
N GLU A 10 6.41 17.32 -7.10
CA GLU A 10 7.48 18.27 -6.80
C GLU A 10 8.24 17.98 -5.49
N SER A 11 7.67 17.17 -4.59
CA SER A 11 8.29 16.85 -3.30
C SER A 11 9.52 15.94 -3.42
N ASP A 12 10.28 15.75 -2.34
CA ASP A 12 11.34 14.73 -2.27
C ASP A 12 10.86 13.36 -1.75
N SER A 13 9.55 13.16 -1.60
CA SER A 13 8.94 11.94 -1.05
C SER A 13 9.52 10.68 -1.70
N LYS A 14 9.71 9.64 -0.88
CA LYS A 14 10.14 8.30 -1.31
C LYS A 14 9.00 7.28 -1.25
N SER A 15 7.77 7.75 -1.05
CA SER A 15 6.59 6.90 -0.93
C SER A 15 6.35 6.05 -2.18
N LEU A 16 5.82 4.84 -1.99
CA LEU A 16 5.33 4.03 -3.10
C LEU A 16 4.19 4.72 -3.86
N LEU A 17 3.35 5.51 -3.17
CA LEU A 17 2.37 6.39 -3.81
C LEU A 17 3.03 7.28 -4.87
N LYS A 18 4.08 8.03 -4.52
CA LYS A 18 4.75 8.90 -5.49
C LYS A 18 5.40 8.10 -6.62
N LYS A 19 6.00 6.95 -6.29
CA LYS A 19 6.66 6.08 -7.28
C LYS A 19 5.68 5.59 -8.36
N TYR A 20 4.44 5.26 -7.99
CA TYR A 20 3.48 4.60 -8.89
C TYR A 20 2.30 5.47 -9.34
N LEU A 21 2.00 6.57 -8.67
CA LEU A 21 1.03 7.55 -9.14
C LEU A 21 1.65 8.41 -10.25
N THR A 22 1.85 7.81 -11.42
CA THR A 22 2.25 8.54 -12.62
C THR A 22 1.12 9.45 -13.09
N LYS A 23 1.41 10.42 -13.98
CA LYS A 23 0.37 11.27 -14.56
C LYS A 23 -0.70 10.45 -15.31
N GLU A 24 -0.27 9.41 -16.02
CA GLU A 24 -1.16 8.49 -16.74
C GLU A 24 -2.11 7.76 -15.78
N THR A 25 -1.56 7.11 -14.75
CA THR A 25 -2.34 6.41 -13.72
C THR A 25 -3.30 7.37 -13.00
N PHE A 26 -2.82 8.57 -12.66
CA PHE A 26 -3.64 9.60 -12.03
C PHE A 26 -4.81 10.02 -12.91
N ASP A 27 -4.57 10.34 -14.19
CA ASP A 27 -5.63 10.78 -15.11
C ASP A 27 -6.65 9.67 -15.40
N GLN A 28 -6.21 8.40 -15.42
CA GLN A 28 -7.09 7.24 -15.58
C GLN A 28 -8.01 7.00 -14.36
N LEU A 29 -7.53 7.32 -13.15
CA LEU A 29 -8.22 6.97 -11.91
C LEU A 29 -9.00 8.14 -11.27
N LYS A 30 -8.62 9.39 -11.54
CA LYS A 30 -9.12 10.57 -10.79
C LYS A 30 -10.63 10.82 -10.85
N THR A 31 -11.33 10.26 -11.84
CA THR A 31 -12.79 10.38 -11.99
C THR A 31 -13.54 9.12 -11.58
N ARG A 32 -12.83 8.04 -11.22
CA ARG A 32 -13.45 6.79 -10.78
C ARG A 32 -14.01 6.92 -9.37
N LYS A 33 -15.01 6.10 -9.09
CA LYS A 33 -15.73 6.07 -7.82
C LYS A 33 -16.23 4.65 -7.54
N THR A 34 -16.13 4.18 -6.30
CA THR A 34 -16.71 2.90 -5.87
C THR A 34 -18.23 3.01 -5.73
N SER A 35 -18.92 1.88 -5.58
CA SER A 35 -20.36 1.85 -5.30
C SER A 35 -20.73 2.50 -3.97
N PHE A 36 -19.81 2.52 -2.99
CA PHE A 36 -19.95 3.25 -1.72
C PHE A 36 -19.66 4.74 -1.85
N GLY A 37 -19.12 5.15 -2.98
CA GLY A 37 -18.86 6.53 -3.30
C GLY A 37 -17.46 7.02 -2.96
N SER A 38 -16.54 6.12 -2.62
CA SER A 38 -15.14 6.45 -2.40
C SER A 38 -14.43 6.80 -3.70
N THR A 39 -13.53 7.76 -3.63
CA THR A 39 -12.82 8.37 -4.77
C THR A 39 -11.32 8.14 -4.67
N LEU A 40 -10.57 8.51 -5.72
CA LEU A 40 -9.11 8.48 -5.66
C LEU A 40 -8.56 9.37 -4.52
N LEU A 41 -9.22 10.48 -4.19
CA LEU A 41 -8.78 11.34 -3.09
C LEU A 41 -8.80 10.58 -1.76
N ASP A 42 -9.87 9.84 -1.48
CA ASP A 42 -9.99 9.03 -0.25
C ASP A 42 -8.88 7.97 -0.17
N VAL A 43 -8.44 7.47 -1.33
CA VAL A 43 -7.35 6.47 -1.42
C VAL A 43 -5.97 7.08 -1.11
N ILE A 44 -5.68 8.27 -1.64
CA ILE A 44 -4.30 8.82 -1.65
C ILE A 44 -4.09 10.01 -0.71
N GLN A 45 -5.14 10.56 -0.10
CA GLN A 45 -5.06 11.80 0.69
C GLN A 45 -3.98 11.73 1.77
N SER A 46 -3.84 10.60 2.46
CA SER A 46 -2.81 10.44 3.49
C SER A 46 -1.40 10.67 2.94
N GLY A 47 -1.05 10.07 1.81
CA GLY A 47 0.28 10.25 1.19
C GLY A 47 0.46 11.59 0.47
N LEU A 48 -0.63 12.28 0.11
CA LEU A 48 -0.57 13.65 -0.41
C LEU A 48 -0.26 14.68 0.69
N GLU A 49 -0.70 14.44 1.92
CA GLU A 49 -0.47 15.34 3.06
C GLU A 49 0.81 14.97 3.85
N ASN A 50 1.16 13.68 3.90
CA ASN A 50 2.30 13.17 4.68
C ASN A 50 3.38 12.62 3.75
N HIS A 51 4.22 13.51 3.22
CA HIS A 51 5.27 13.18 2.23
C HIS A 51 6.39 12.26 2.76
N ASP A 52 6.46 12.06 4.07
CA ASP A 52 7.34 11.12 4.79
C ASP A 52 6.79 9.67 4.81
N SER A 53 5.59 9.44 4.27
CA SER A 53 5.01 8.10 4.14
C SER A 53 5.93 7.13 3.40
N GLY A 54 6.02 5.88 3.89
CA GLY A 54 6.64 4.79 3.13
C GLY A 54 5.77 4.28 1.96
N VAL A 55 4.46 4.15 2.18
CA VAL A 55 3.49 3.70 1.17
C VAL A 55 2.59 4.85 0.71
N GLY A 56 1.70 5.34 1.59
CA GLY A 56 0.91 6.54 1.34
C GLY A 56 -0.51 6.35 0.77
N ILE A 57 -1.01 5.11 0.66
CA ILE A 57 -2.39 4.84 0.20
C ILE A 57 -3.16 3.92 1.15
N TYR A 58 -4.48 4.07 1.16
CA TYR A 58 -5.41 3.24 1.94
C TYR A 58 -6.63 2.89 1.11
N ALA A 59 -7.20 1.70 1.31
CA ALA A 59 -8.47 1.33 0.70
C ALA A 59 -9.62 1.82 1.59
N PRO A 60 -10.42 2.81 1.17
CA PRO A 60 -11.57 3.31 1.95
C PRO A 60 -12.69 2.26 2.06
N ASP A 61 -12.76 1.34 1.11
CA ASP A 61 -13.65 0.18 1.09
C ASP A 61 -12.99 -0.98 0.32
N ALA A 62 -13.58 -2.18 0.37
CA ALA A 62 -13.02 -3.36 -0.28
C ALA A 62 -13.01 -3.26 -1.82
N GLU A 63 -13.99 -2.58 -2.40
CA GLU A 63 -14.11 -2.41 -3.85
C GLU A 63 -13.00 -1.51 -4.41
N ALA A 64 -12.45 -0.60 -3.58
CA ALA A 64 -11.36 0.28 -3.94
C ALA A 64 -10.12 -0.47 -4.47
N TYR A 65 -9.81 -1.66 -3.94
CA TYR A 65 -8.73 -2.51 -4.47
C TYR A 65 -8.94 -2.90 -5.93
N THR A 66 -10.20 -3.02 -6.37
CA THR A 66 -10.54 -3.34 -7.77
C THR A 66 -10.68 -2.08 -8.63
N VAL A 67 -11.42 -1.07 -8.15
CA VAL A 67 -11.69 0.17 -8.90
C VAL A 67 -10.41 0.96 -9.16
N PHE A 68 -9.49 0.96 -8.19
CA PHE A 68 -8.19 1.63 -8.24
C PHE A 68 -7.03 0.62 -8.35
N ALA A 69 -7.28 -0.58 -8.91
CA ALA A 69 -6.27 -1.63 -9.07
C ALA A 69 -4.98 -1.13 -9.77
N GLU A 70 -5.09 -0.21 -10.73
CA GLU A 70 -3.93 0.33 -11.46
C GLU A 70 -2.91 1.07 -10.57
N ILE A 71 -3.29 1.50 -9.36
CA ILE A 71 -2.33 2.00 -8.36
C ILE A 71 -2.08 0.99 -7.22
N PHE A 72 -3.09 0.22 -6.82
CA PHE A 72 -2.91 -0.79 -5.76
C PHE A 72 -2.01 -1.95 -6.19
N ASP A 73 -2.25 -2.55 -7.37
CA ASP A 73 -1.53 -3.72 -7.87
C ASP A 73 0.00 -3.52 -7.86
N PRO A 74 0.57 -2.47 -8.49
CA PRO A 74 2.03 -2.29 -8.49
C PRO A 74 2.61 -1.92 -7.12
N ILE A 75 1.85 -1.25 -6.25
CA ILE A 75 2.28 -0.94 -4.88
C ILE A 75 2.32 -2.20 -4.02
N ILE A 76 1.33 -3.08 -4.15
CA ILE A 76 1.28 -4.37 -3.46
C ILE A 76 2.42 -5.26 -3.93
N ASP A 77 2.65 -5.35 -5.24
CA ASP A 77 3.75 -6.12 -5.83
C ASP A 77 5.11 -5.67 -5.27
N ASP A 78 5.38 -4.37 -5.23
CA ASP A 78 6.64 -3.81 -4.72
C ASP A 78 6.80 -4.01 -3.20
N TYR A 79 5.78 -3.65 -2.42
CA TYR A 79 5.84 -3.71 -0.96
C TYR A 79 6.00 -5.15 -0.44
N HIS A 80 5.36 -6.12 -1.10
CA HIS A 80 5.41 -7.53 -0.70
C HIS A 80 6.52 -8.33 -1.38
N GLY A 81 7.39 -7.70 -2.17
CA GLY A 81 8.53 -8.35 -2.82
C GLY A 81 8.14 -9.34 -3.93
N GLY A 82 7.02 -9.08 -4.60
CA GLY A 82 6.49 -9.89 -5.70
C GLY A 82 5.08 -10.42 -5.41
N PHE A 83 4.08 -9.86 -6.07
CA PHE A 83 2.68 -10.29 -6.07
C PHE A 83 2.00 -9.80 -7.36
N LYS A 84 2.11 -10.60 -8.42
CA LYS A 84 1.57 -10.23 -9.74
C LYS A 84 0.05 -10.24 -9.72
N LYS A 85 -0.56 -9.55 -10.67
CA LYS A 85 -2.02 -9.52 -10.86
C LYS A 85 -2.66 -10.91 -11.03
N SER A 86 -1.91 -11.89 -11.53
CA SER A 86 -2.34 -13.29 -11.66
C SER A 86 -2.25 -14.09 -10.38
N ASP A 87 -1.47 -13.61 -9.41
CA ASP A 87 -1.16 -14.33 -8.19
C ASP A 87 -2.34 -14.23 -7.22
N LYS A 88 -2.44 -15.21 -6.35
CA LYS A 88 -3.47 -15.28 -5.32
C LYS A 88 -2.80 -15.56 -3.99
N HIS A 89 -3.23 -14.86 -2.95
CA HIS A 89 -2.80 -15.17 -1.60
C HIS A 89 -3.18 -16.63 -1.28
N PRO A 90 -2.27 -17.44 -0.69
CA PRO A 90 -2.56 -18.82 -0.36
C PRO A 90 -3.69 -18.92 0.68
N PRO A 91 -4.31 -20.11 0.83
CA PRO A 91 -5.20 -20.37 1.95
C PRO A 91 -4.50 -20.10 3.28
N LYS A 92 -5.27 -19.66 4.27
CA LYS A 92 -4.77 -19.44 5.64
C LYS A 92 -4.16 -20.73 6.20
N ASP A 93 -2.92 -20.64 6.63
CA ASP A 93 -2.19 -21.69 7.33
C ASP A 93 -1.35 -21.06 8.45
N PHE A 94 -1.49 -21.55 9.68
CA PHE A 94 -0.70 -21.09 10.82
C PHE A 94 0.58 -21.91 11.00
N GLY A 95 0.75 -23.00 10.26
CA GLY A 95 1.90 -23.88 10.35
C GLY A 95 1.98 -24.71 11.64
N ASP A 96 3.14 -25.32 11.85
CA ASP A 96 3.47 -26.04 13.07
C ASP A 96 4.13 -25.10 14.07
N VAL A 97 3.48 -24.89 15.21
CA VAL A 97 3.96 -23.99 16.25
C VAL A 97 5.21 -24.52 16.95
N ASP A 98 5.45 -25.83 16.91
CA ASP A 98 6.62 -26.46 17.54
C ASP A 98 7.91 -26.21 16.73
N TYR A 99 7.79 -25.67 15.51
CA TYR A 99 8.93 -25.27 14.68
C TYR A 99 9.62 -24.00 15.20
N PHE A 100 8.92 -23.15 15.96
CA PHE A 100 9.46 -21.88 16.44
C PHE A 100 10.30 -22.06 17.71
N GLY A 101 11.61 -21.78 17.62
CA GLY A 101 12.53 -21.84 18.75
C GLY A 101 12.60 -20.55 19.57
N ASN A 102 13.36 -20.59 20.67
CA ASN A 102 13.69 -19.39 21.44
C ASN A 102 14.60 -18.47 20.60
N LEU A 103 14.12 -17.26 20.32
CA LEU A 103 14.81 -16.25 19.51
C LEU A 103 16.04 -15.64 20.22
N ASP A 104 16.08 -15.70 21.55
CA ASP A 104 17.20 -15.22 22.34
C ASP A 104 17.43 -16.10 23.58
N PRO A 105 18.16 -17.21 23.43
CA PRO A 105 18.41 -18.15 24.52
C PRO A 105 19.26 -17.58 25.67
N THR A 106 20.07 -16.55 25.41
CA THR A 106 20.91 -15.90 26.45
C THR A 106 20.18 -14.76 27.16
N GLY A 107 19.14 -14.21 26.53
CA GLY A 107 18.35 -13.11 27.07
C GLY A 107 19.11 -11.77 27.05
N GLU A 108 20.11 -11.65 26.18
CA GLU A 108 20.99 -10.48 26.13
C GLU A 108 20.52 -9.40 25.14
N TYR A 109 19.58 -9.74 24.25
CA TYR A 109 19.21 -8.88 23.11
C TYR A 109 17.72 -8.55 23.08
N ILE A 110 16.84 -9.53 23.29
CA ILE A 110 15.40 -9.38 23.10
C ILE A 110 14.73 -8.94 24.39
N VAL A 111 14.17 -7.73 24.38
CA VAL A 111 13.35 -7.19 25.48
C VAL A 111 11.94 -7.78 25.45
N SER A 112 11.35 -7.95 24.26
CA SER A 112 9.99 -8.48 24.07
C SER A 112 9.75 -8.94 22.63
N THR A 113 8.81 -9.88 22.44
CA THR A 113 8.36 -10.38 21.11
C THR A 113 6.88 -10.03 20.90
N ARG A 114 6.49 -9.54 19.71
CA ARG A 114 5.10 -9.21 19.32
C ARG A 114 4.80 -9.67 17.91
#